data_AF-A0A955T0C6-F1
#
_entry.id   AF-A0A955T0C6-F1
#
_cell.length_a   1.000
_cell.length_b   1.000
_cell.length_c   1.000
_cell.angle_alpha   90.00
_cell.angle_beta   90.00
_cell.angle_gamma   90.00
#
_symmetry.space_group_name_H-M   'P 1'
#
loop_
_entity.id
_entity.type
_entity.pdbx_description
1 polymer ?
#
loop_
_entity_poly.entity_id
_entity_poly.type
_entity_poly.pdbx_seq_one_letter_code
_entity_poly.pdbx_strand_id
1 'polypeptide(L)'
;MAVLDVLGRSYDSAKAFACAIHKPSFPGQDPMELAFEDLCSRFNLYLRRLQGQGDRQRGLIILDESAHETTLQQMARDFRTLGTKWGVIRTLADTPLFVDSRASRVVQLADHIAYSVFRRYNAHDAKYFDKIASKFDSNEGVVHGLSHKQTVDSNCMCIACLSRRGN
;
A
#
# COMPACT_ATOMS: atom_id res chain seq x y z
N MET A 1 14.52 13.88 -7.67
CA MET A 1 14.90 13.68 -6.25
C MET A 1 15.41 12.26 -6.09
N ALA A 2 16.64 12.11 -5.60
CA ALA A 2 17.43 10.88 -5.59
C ALA A 2 16.83 9.71 -4.78
N VAL A 3 15.87 9.98 -3.88
CA VAL A 3 15.31 8.97 -2.97
C VAL A 3 14.45 7.93 -3.70
N LEU A 4 13.61 8.34 -4.66
CA LEU A 4 12.81 7.39 -5.45
C LEU A 4 13.67 6.51 -6.36
N ASP A 5 14.84 7.03 -6.77
CA ASP A 5 15.79 6.26 -7.58
C ASP A 5 16.44 5.13 -6.74
N VAL A 6 16.48 5.26 -5.40
CA VAL A 6 16.90 4.17 -4.51
C VAL A 6 15.94 2.99 -4.63
N LEU A 7 14.63 3.24 -4.61
CA LEU A 7 13.64 2.18 -4.80
C LEU A 7 13.65 1.67 -6.24
N GLY A 8 13.74 2.55 -7.25
CA GLY A 8 13.81 2.14 -8.64
C GLY A 8 14.97 1.18 -8.94
N ARG A 9 16.10 1.32 -8.23
CA ARG A 9 17.32 0.51 -8.39
C ARG A 9 17.50 -0.59 -7.34
N SER A 10 16.57 -0.74 -6.39
CA SER A 10 16.67 -1.76 -5.35
C SER A 10 16.52 -3.17 -5.91
N TYR A 11 16.81 -4.18 -5.08
CA TYR A 11 16.53 -5.58 -5.40
C TYR A 11 15.05 -5.82 -5.73
N ASP A 12 14.77 -6.88 -6.47
CA ASP A 12 13.40 -7.19 -6.86
C ASP A 12 12.50 -7.55 -5.66
N SER A 13 13.08 -8.05 -4.57
CA SER A 13 12.38 -8.31 -3.31
C SER A 13 11.83 -7.05 -2.63
N ALA A 14 12.35 -5.86 -2.97
CA ALA A 14 11.83 -4.59 -2.48
C ALA A 14 10.63 -4.16 -3.34
N LYS A 15 9.43 -4.49 -2.86
CA LYS A 15 8.17 -4.14 -3.52
C LYS A 15 7.48 -2.94 -2.87
N ALA A 16 6.79 -2.15 -3.69
CA ALA A 16 5.98 -1.01 -3.28
C ALA A 16 4.51 -1.41 -3.12
N PHE A 17 3.86 -0.81 -2.12
CA PHE A 17 2.42 -0.91 -1.89
C PHE A 17 1.82 0.50 -1.74
N ALA A 18 0.70 0.78 -2.40
CA ALA A 18 0.00 2.06 -2.29
C ALA A 18 -1.49 1.94 -2.63
N CYS A 19 -2.28 2.84 -2.04
CA CYS A 19 -3.72 2.97 -2.28
C CYS A 19 -4.06 4.42 -2.64
N ALA A 20 -4.61 4.63 -3.84
CA ALA A 20 -5.14 5.91 -4.26
C ALA A 20 -6.67 5.90 -4.12
N ILE A 21 -7.23 6.86 -3.40
CA ILE A 21 -8.66 6.92 -3.09
C ILE A 21 -9.26 8.21 -3.63
N HIS A 22 -10.25 8.08 -4.51
CA HIS A 22 -11.12 9.18 -4.88
C HIS A 22 -12.18 9.36 -3.79
N LYS A 23 -11.91 10.24 -2.82
CA LYS A 23 -12.73 10.44 -1.61
C LYS A 23 -14.25 10.57 -1.88
N PRO A 24 -14.71 11.34 -2.88
CA PRO A 24 -16.15 11.46 -3.17
C PRO A 24 -16.85 10.14 -3.56
N SER A 25 -16.09 9.13 -4.00
CA SER A 25 -16.65 7.80 -4.33
C SER A 25 -17.08 7.00 -3.09
N PHE A 26 -16.62 7.40 -1.90
CA PHE A 26 -16.84 6.68 -0.64
C PHE A 26 -17.38 7.64 0.43
N PRO A 27 -18.57 8.23 0.22
CA PRO A 27 -19.15 9.15 1.21
C PRO A 27 -19.41 8.40 2.53
N GLY A 28 -19.08 9.06 3.65
CA GLY A 28 -19.29 8.49 4.99
C GLY A 28 -18.31 7.41 5.43
N GLN A 29 -17.30 7.10 4.61
CA GLN A 29 -16.19 6.21 4.99
C GLN A 29 -14.92 7.02 5.21
N ASP A 30 -14.12 6.65 6.22
CA ASP A 30 -12.82 7.28 6.42
C ASP A 30 -11.83 6.79 5.34
N PRO A 31 -11.28 7.68 4.50
CA PRO A 31 -10.29 7.30 3.50
C PRO A 31 -9.03 6.68 4.09
N MET A 32 -8.63 7.08 5.31
CA MET A 32 -7.47 6.49 5.98
C MET A 32 -7.75 5.04 6.34
N GLU A 33 -8.96 4.74 6.86
CA GLU A 33 -9.36 3.38 7.17
C GLU A 33 -9.33 2.48 5.93
N LEU A 34 -9.92 2.96 4.84
CA LEU A 34 -9.96 2.26 3.56
C LEU A 34 -8.57 2.03 2.95
N ALA A 35 -7.67 3.00 3.11
CA ALA A 35 -6.31 2.89 2.60
C ALA A 35 -5.52 1.85 3.39
N PHE A 36 -5.60 1.92 4.72
CA PHE A 36 -4.91 1.00 5.61
C PHE A 36 -5.40 -0.45 5.42
N GLU A 37 -6.72 -0.66 5.27
CA GLU A 37 -7.28 -1.97 4.95
C GLU A 37 -6.72 -2.57 3.68
N ASP A 38 -6.74 -1.78 2.61
CA ASP A 38 -6.28 -2.22 1.30
C ASP A 38 -4.77 -2.53 1.32
N LEU A 39 -3.97 -1.72 2.02
CA LEU A 39 -2.54 -1.96 2.21
C LEU A 39 -2.27 -3.26 2.98
N CYS A 40 -2.94 -3.48 4.10
CA CYS A 40 -2.80 -4.70 4.90
C CYS A 40 -3.22 -5.94 4.10
N SER A 41 -4.34 -5.87 3.39
CA SER A 41 -4.84 -6.97 2.55
C SER A 41 -3.84 -7.34 1.45
N ARG A 42 -3.29 -6.34 0.75
CA ARG A 42 -2.29 -6.52 -0.32
C ARG A 42 -0.98 -7.08 0.21
N PHE A 43 -0.51 -6.58 1.33
CA PHE A 43 0.71 -7.09 1.95
C PHE A 43 0.53 -8.54 2.43
N ASN A 44 -0.62 -8.87 3.02
CA ASN A 44 -0.96 -10.27 3.36
C ASN A 44 -1.03 -11.16 2.11
N LEU A 45 -1.58 -10.68 0.99
CA LEU A 45 -1.57 -11.43 -0.28
C LEU A 45 -0.14 -11.69 -0.77
N TYR A 46 0.74 -10.69 -0.71
CA TYR A 46 2.15 -10.83 -1.05
C TYR A 46 2.83 -11.90 -0.18
N LEU A 47 2.66 -11.83 1.14
CA LEU A 47 3.23 -12.81 2.07
C LEU A 47 2.70 -14.23 1.83
N ARG A 48 1.41 -14.39 1.52
CA ARG A 48 0.83 -15.70 1.18
C ARG A 48 1.45 -16.29 -0.09
N ARG A 49 1.78 -15.47 -1.09
CA ARG A 49 2.48 -15.94 -2.30
C ARG A 49 3.91 -16.38 -1.97
N LEU A 50 4.64 -15.62 -1.16
CA LEU A 50 5.97 -16.02 -0.68
C LEU A 50 5.91 -17.35 0.09
N GLN A 51 4.91 -17.52 0.95
CA GLN A 51 4.66 -18.79 1.66
C GLN A 51 4.42 -19.97 0.71
N GLY A 52 3.65 -19.75 -0.35
CA GLY A 52 3.45 -20.75 -1.42
C GLY A 52 4.74 -21.12 -2.16
N GLN A 53 5.72 -20.23 -2.17
CA GLN A 53 7.06 -20.44 -2.75
C GLN A 53 8.07 -21.03 -1.75
N GLY A 54 7.64 -21.34 -0.52
CA GLY A 54 8.48 -21.92 0.53
C GLY A 54 9.05 -20.93 1.53
N ASP A 55 8.86 -19.62 1.35
CA ASP A 55 9.28 -18.60 2.30
C ASP A 55 8.21 -18.38 3.38
N ARG A 56 8.44 -18.96 4.55
CA ARG A 56 7.50 -18.95 5.68
C ARG A 56 7.70 -17.79 6.65
N GLN A 57 8.47 -16.77 6.29
CA GLN A 57 8.64 -15.60 7.13
C GLN A 57 7.30 -14.90 7.40
N ARG A 58 7.21 -14.27 8.57
CA ARG A 58 6.08 -13.42 8.95
C ARG A 58 6.40 -11.96 8.66
N GLY A 59 5.42 -11.21 8.19
CA GLY A 59 5.56 -9.80 7.89
C GLY A 59 5.51 -8.94 9.14
N LEU A 60 6.17 -7.78 9.07
CA LEU A 60 6.09 -6.71 10.05
C LEU A 60 5.57 -5.45 9.36
N ILE A 61 4.65 -4.74 10.01
CA ILE A 61 4.16 -3.43 9.52
C ILE A 61 4.77 -2.35 10.42
N ILE A 62 5.39 -1.36 9.79
CA ILE A 62 5.96 -0.19 10.46
C ILE A 62 5.30 1.04 9.84
N LEU A 63 4.74 1.90 10.68
CA LEU A 63 4.00 3.10 10.30
C LEU A 63 4.72 4.34 10.84
N ASP A 64 4.56 5.46 10.13
CA ASP A 64 5.00 6.75 10.63
C ASP A 64 4.13 7.22 11.80
N GLU A 65 4.78 7.79 12.79
CA GLU A 65 4.15 8.58 13.85
C GLU A 65 3.78 9.96 13.28
N SER A 66 2.56 10.08 12.76
CA SER A 66 2.04 11.31 12.15
C SER A 66 0.81 11.85 12.89
N ALA A 67 0.37 13.06 12.57
CA ALA A 67 -0.75 13.78 13.21
C ALA A 67 -2.13 13.08 13.16
N HIS A 68 -2.24 11.89 12.55
CA HIS A 68 -3.44 11.03 12.56
C HIS A 68 -3.26 9.80 13.48
N GLU A 69 -2.34 9.92 14.42
CA GLU A 69 -1.91 8.90 15.38
C GLU A 69 -3.08 8.16 16.03
N THR A 70 -4.09 8.86 16.53
CA THR A 70 -5.20 8.26 17.29
C THR A 70 -6.02 7.29 16.45
N THR A 71 -6.37 7.66 15.22
CA THR A 71 -7.14 6.79 14.32
C THR A 71 -6.30 5.58 13.90
N LEU A 72 -5.06 5.80 13.44
CA LEU A 72 -4.19 4.71 12.98
C LEU A 72 -3.80 3.74 14.10
N GLN A 73 -3.55 4.24 15.31
CA GLN A 73 -3.29 3.38 16.45
C GLN A 73 -4.54 2.62 16.87
N GLN A 74 -5.71 3.25 16.87
CA GLN A 74 -6.96 2.55 17.15
C GLN A 74 -7.21 1.44 16.13
N MET A 75 -7.03 1.74 14.84
CA MET A 75 -7.08 0.76 13.77
C MET A 75 -6.07 -0.38 13.97
N ALA A 76 -4.81 -0.08 14.30
CA ALA A 76 -3.77 -1.07 14.52
C ALA A 76 -4.04 -1.95 15.76
N ARG A 77 -4.68 -1.39 16.80
CA ARG A 77 -5.16 -2.11 17.98
C ARG A 77 -6.33 -3.04 17.59
N ASP A 78 -7.30 -2.51 16.85
CA ASP A 78 -8.50 -3.23 16.41
C ASP A 78 -8.20 -4.30 15.35
N PHE A 79 -7.09 -4.14 14.63
CA PHE A 79 -6.57 -5.10 13.67
C PHE A 79 -6.29 -6.47 14.31
N ARG A 80 -5.93 -6.52 15.60
CA ARG A 80 -5.76 -7.79 16.34
C ARG A 80 -7.08 -8.44 16.75
N THR A 81 -8.07 -7.64 17.09
CA THR A 81 -9.32 -8.11 17.71
C THR A 81 -10.39 -8.46 16.69
N LEU A 82 -10.43 -7.78 15.54
CA LEU A 82 -11.47 -7.95 14.51
C LEU A 82 -11.03 -8.90 13.38
N GLY A 83 -10.68 -10.14 13.73
CA GLY A 83 -10.38 -11.21 12.78
C GLY A 83 -11.53 -11.60 11.83
N THR A 84 -12.70 -10.95 11.91
CA THR A 84 -13.88 -11.23 11.09
C THR A 84 -14.24 -10.11 10.09
N LYS A 85 -13.97 -8.83 10.40
CA LYS A 85 -14.21 -7.72 9.45
C LYS A 85 -13.07 -7.57 8.43
N TRP A 86 -11.84 -7.99 8.80
CA TRP A 86 -10.59 -7.79 8.05
C TRP A 86 -9.97 -9.11 7.54
N GLY A 87 -10.62 -10.25 7.79
CA GLY A 87 -10.09 -11.58 7.53
C GLY A 87 -8.97 -11.99 8.50
N VAL A 88 -8.67 -13.28 8.58
CA VAL A 88 -7.60 -13.78 9.45
C VAL A 88 -6.25 -13.53 8.77
N ILE A 89 -5.63 -12.40 9.07
CA ILE A 89 -4.26 -12.09 8.63
C ILE A 89 -3.28 -12.85 9.54
N ARG A 90 -3.03 -14.11 9.19
CA ARG A 90 -2.12 -15.02 9.94
C ARG A 90 -0.65 -14.85 9.58
N THR A 91 -0.35 -14.02 8.59
CA THR A 91 1.00 -13.86 8.03
C THR A 91 1.83 -12.78 8.73
N LEU A 92 1.24 -11.99 9.62
CA LEU A 92 1.94 -10.94 10.35
C LEU A 92 2.52 -11.48 11.67
N ALA A 93 3.70 -10.98 12.03
CA ALA A 93 4.43 -11.40 13.23
C ALA A 93 3.88 -10.76 14.50
N ASP A 94 3.43 -9.51 14.41
CA ASP A 94 3.07 -8.67 15.54
C ASP A 94 2.03 -7.59 15.13
N THR A 95 1.58 -6.78 16.09
CA THR A 95 0.88 -5.51 15.83
C THR A 95 1.75 -4.56 15.00
N PRO A 96 1.14 -3.69 14.16
CA PRO A 96 1.86 -2.60 13.52
C PRO A 96 2.64 -1.77 14.55
N LEU A 97 3.91 -1.50 14.24
CA LEU A 97 4.79 -0.65 15.04
C LEU A 97 4.72 0.79 14.52
N PHE A 98 4.86 1.76 15.41
CA PHE A 98 4.93 3.18 15.07
C PHE A 98 6.35 3.70 15.31
N VAL A 99 6.88 4.46 14.37
CA VAL A 99 8.23 5.06 14.46
C VAL A 99 8.19 6.51 13.97
N ASP A 100 9.03 7.35 14.56
CA ASP A 100 9.27 8.72 14.06
C ASP A 100 9.87 8.68 12.64
N SER A 101 9.24 9.33 11.67
CA SER A 101 9.71 9.47 10.28
C SER A 101 11.12 10.03 10.17
N ARG A 102 11.59 10.83 11.13
CA ARG A 102 12.98 11.34 11.16
C ARG A 102 13.98 10.25 11.52
N ALA A 103 13.54 9.23 12.25
CA ALA A 103 14.37 8.11 12.69
C ALA A 103 14.49 6.98 11.66
N SER A 104 13.60 6.90 10.65
CA SER A 104 13.58 5.80 9.67
C SER A 104 13.62 6.24 8.21
N ARG A 105 14.71 5.87 7.51
CA ARG A 105 14.84 6.08 6.05
C ARG A 105 13.82 5.30 5.22
N VAL A 106 13.34 4.16 5.71
CA VAL A 106 12.33 3.35 5.02
C VAL A 106 10.96 4.02 5.08
N VAL A 107 10.64 4.66 6.21
CA VAL A 107 9.40 5.44 6.35
C VAL A 107 9.44 6.67 5.44
N GLN A 108 10.56 7.39 5.39
CA GLN A 108 10.74 8.50 4.44
C GLN A 108 10.58 8.06 2.98
N LEU A 109 11.02 6.84 2.64
CA LEU A 109 10.79 6.28 1.32
C LEU A 109 9.31 6.02 1.07
N ALA A 110 8.58 5.50 2.05
CA ALA A 110 7.13 5.31 1.98
C ALA A 110 6.39 6.64 1.75
N ASP A 111 6.79 7.73 2.41
CA ASP A 111 6.22 9.07 2.20
C ASP A 111 6.42 9.55 0.76
N HIS A 112 7.62 9.35 0.21
CA HIS A 112 7.89 9.70 -1.18
C HIS A 112 7.10 8.84 -2.18
N ILE A 113 6.87 7.55 -1.88
CA ILE A 113 5.98 6.69 -2.68
C ILE A 113 4.55 7.24 -2.64
N ALA A 114 4.02 7.52 -1.44
CA ALA A 114 2.68 8.05 -1.25
C ALA A 114 2.49 9.38 -1.99
N TYR A 115 3.47 10.28 -1.90
CA TYR A 115 3.47 11.55 -2.64
C TYR A 115 3.49 11.34 -4.17
N SER A 116 4.30 10.41 -4.66
CA SER A 116 4.40 10.11 -6.09
C SER A 116 3.09 9.55 -6.65
N VAL A 117 2.44 8.68 -5.88
CA VAL A 117 1.12 8.13 -6.19
C VAL A 117 0.07 9.25 -6.16
N PHE A 118 0.04 10.07 -5.11
CA PHE A 118 -0.87 11.21 -5.03
C PHE A 118 -0.74 12.13 -6.25
N ARG A 119 0.48 12.52 -6.63
CA ARG A 119 0.73 13.37 -7.81
C ARG A 119 0.20 12.74 -9.10
N ARG A 120 0.38 11.44 -9.28
CA ARG A 120 -0.11 10.70 -10.46
C ARG A 120 -1.62 10.75 -10.59
N TYR A 121 -2.34 10.53 -9.49
CA TYR A 121 -3.80 10.41 -9.50
C TYR A 121 -4.52 11.75 -9.38
N ASN A 122 -3.96 12.70 -8.60
CA ASN A 122 -4.60 14.00 -8.35
C ASN A 122 -4.22 15.07 -9.37
N ALA A 123 -2.97 15.10 -9.82
CA ALA A 123 -2.46 16.13 -10.72
C ALA A 123 -2.13 15.60 -12.13
N HIS A 124 -2.43 14.32 -12.40
CA HIS A 124 -2.07 13.62 -13.64
C HIS A 124 -0.57 13.68 -13.98
N ASP A 125 0.29 13.95 -12.99
CA ASP A 125 1.73 14.07 -13.17
C ASP A 125 2.43 12.73 -12.86
N ALA A 126 2.94 12.09 -13.91
CA ALA A 126 3.58 10.79 -13.83
C ALA A 126 5.09 10.84 -13.56
N LYS A 127 5.72 12.03 -13.54
CA LYS A 127 7.19 12.20 -13.49
C LYS A 127 7.87 11.39 -12.38
N TYR A 128 7.27 11.36 -11.19
CA TYR A 128 7.80 10.62 -10.04
C TYR A 128 7.30 9.18 -9.98
N PHE A 129 6.06 8.96 -10.42
CA PHE A 129 5.42 7.66 -10.43
C PHE A 129 6.13 6.68 -11.37
N ASP A 130 6.51 7.12 -12.57
CA ASP A 130 7.13 6.26 -13.59
C ASP A 130 8.47 5.68 -13.11
N LYS A 131 9.16 6.36 -12.20
CA LYS A 131 10.41 5.88 -11.58
C LYS A 131 10.22 4.64 -10.70
N ILE A 132 9.02 4.45 -10.16
CA ILE A 132 8.71 3.40 -9.18
C ILE A 132 7.59 2.47 -9.66
N ALA A 133 7.02 2.71 -10.83
CA ALA A 133 5.88 1.95 -11.35
C ALA A 133 6.18 0.44 -11.45
N SER A 134 7.39 0.07 -11.86
CA SER A 134 7.83 -1.33 -11.96
C SER A 134 8.07 -2.00 -10.61
N LYS A 135 8.08 -1.23 -9.51
CA LYS A 135 8.33 -1.74 -8.16
C LYS A 135 7.05 -2.10 -7.41
N PHE A 136 5.88 -1.73 -7.92
CA PHE A 136 4.63 -2.22 -7.35
C PHE A 136 4.56 -3.74 -7.49
N ASP A 137 4.23 -4.40 -6.39
CA ASP A 137 4.05 -5.85 -6.35
C ASP A 137 3.07 -6.31 -7.46
N SER A 138 3.44 -7.36 -8.19
CA SER A 138 2.65 -7.88 -9.30
C SER A 138 2.83 -9.39 -9.44
N ASN A 139 1.79 -10.06 -9.93
CA ASN A 139 1.80 -11.48 -10.21
C ASN A 139 0.86 -11.76 -11.38
N GLU A 140 1.29 -12.61 -12.32
CA GLU A 140 0.45 -13.03 -13.47
C GLU A 140 -0.21 -11.88 -14.24
N GLY A 141 0.55 -10.79 -14.46
CA GLY A 141 0.06 -9.61 -15.18
C GLY A 141 -0.84 -8.68 -14.36
N VAL A 142 -1.17 -9.03 -13.10
CA VAL A 142 -1.97 -8.20 -12.19
C VAL A 142 -1.06 -7.45 -11.22
N VAL A 143 -1.25 -6.13 -11.12
CA VAL A 143 -0.52 -5.28 -10.16
C VAL A 143 -1.22 -5.28 -8.81
N HIS A 144 -0.77 -6.11 -7.88
CA HIS A 144 -1.31 -6.24 -6.52
C HIS A 144 -0.78 -5.20 -5.52
N GLY A 145 0.34 -4.54 -5.83
CA GLY A 145 0.92 -3.49 -4.99
C GLY A 145 0.18 -2.16 -5.07
N LEU A 146 -0.57 -1.88 -6.14
CA LEU A 146 -1.25 -0.61 -6.33
C LEU A 146 -2.76 -0.78 -6.42
N SER A 147 -3.50 0.08 -5.73
CA SER A 147 -4.96 0.20 -5.86
C SER A 147 -5.38 1.60 -6.27
N HIS A 148 -6.48 1.65 -7.02
CA HIS A 148 -7.18 2.88 -7.32
C HIS A 148 -8.66 2.67 -6.99
N LYS A 149 -9.05 3.10 -5.79
CA LYS A 149 -10.41 3.03 -5.28
C LYS A 149 -11.18 4.26 -5.76
N GLN A 150 -12.09 4.04 -6.70
CA GLN A 150 -12.95 5.08 -7.26
C GLN A 150 -14.18 4.44 -7.93
N THR A 151 -15.28 5.19 -8.06
CA THR A 151 -16.52 4.75 -8.74
C THR A 151 -16.94 5.67 -9.90
N VAL A 152 -16.13 6.68 -10.21
CA VAL A 152 -16.47 7.76 -11.15
C VAL A 152 -16.11 7.44 -12.61
N ASP A 153 -15.12 6.59 -12.83
CA ASP A 153 -14.60 6.22 -14.14
C ASP A 153 -14.42 4.71 -14.23
N SER A 154 -15.47 4.03 -14.70
CA SER A 154 -15.43 2.58 -14.95
C SER A 154 -14.41 2.20 -16.04
N ASN A 155 -13.99 3.17 -16.88
CA ASN A 155 -13.07 3.00 -18.00
C ASN A 155 -11.65 3.50 -17.72
N CYS A 156 -11.31 3.82 -16.46
CA CYS A 156 -9.97 4.21 -16.03
C CYS A 156 -8.85 3.30 -16.54
N MET A 157 -7.89 3.86 -17.28
CA MET A 157 -6.77 3.13 -17.89
C MET A 157 -5.48 3.19 -17.05
N CYS A 158 -5.56 3.57 -15.77
CA CYS A 158 -4.37 3.55 -14.92
C CYS A 158 -3.85 2.12 -14.74
N ILE A 159 -2.56 1.98 -14.45
CA ILE A 159 -1.91 0.66 -14.29
C ILE A 159 -2.64 -0.26 -13.29
N ALA A 160 -3.19 0.29 -12.21
CA ALA A 160 -3.94 -0.48 -11.21
C ALA A 160 -5.30 -0.98 -11.71
N CYS A 161 -6.06 -0.15 -12.41
CA CYS A 161 -7.37 -0.52 -12.95
C CYS A 161 -7.23 -1.44 -14.16
N LEU A 162 -6.33 -1.10 -15.08
CA LEU A 162 -6.12 -1.84 -16.32
C LEU A 162 -5.64 -3.27 -16.05
N SER A 163 -4.73 -3.48 -15.09
CA SER A 163 -4.21 -4.81 -14.76
C SER A 163 -5.27 -5.78 -14.21
N ARG A 164 -6.50 -5.33 -13.97
CA ARG A 164 -7.61 -6.12 -13.40
C ARG A 164 -8.77 -6.30 -14.37
N ARG A 165 -8.72 -5.72 -15.57
CA ARG A 165 -9.83 -5.79 -16.53
C ARG A 165 -10.02 -7.13 -17.22
N GLY A 166 -9.06 -8.04 -17.10
CA GLY A 166 -9.08 -9.36 -17.72
C GLY A 166 -9.18 -10.54 -16.75
N ASN A 167 -9.31 -10.29 -15.44
CA ASN A 167 -9.37 -11.31 -14.38
C ASN A 167 -10.68 -11.25 -13.60
#